data_AF-A0A069DPM2-F1
#
_entry.id   AF-A0A069DPM2-F1
#
_cell.length_a   1.000
_cell.length_b   1.000
_cell.length_c   1.000
_cell.angle_alpha   90.00
_cell.angle_beta   90.00
_cell.angle_gamma   90.00
#
_symmetry.space_group_name_H-M   'P 1'
#
loop_
_entity.id
_entity.type
_entity.pdbx_description
1 polymer ?
#
loop_
_entity_poly.entity_id
_entity_poly.type
_entity_poly.pdbx_seq_one_letter_code
_entity_poly.pdbx_strand_id
1 'polypeptide(L)'
;PLYLAHQNGRIADNHLKLRKYDEAVECHRKASELLAQAMTLTKYTKALESLQLQHDYHVKQTDIIKARKLQYEIQQQLIELRKKKKMEKRNSSAAVQKDQDLQWAILRTMEEADSLLGMLGKRGVEGEDSRDSGWQVENSPSSSDYVKHPKSEATVMEELRTVNTQLRSLVTELLTQLEVSRREIETLRARLRLYEDDTVRDLEPLDLPAFDYSSL
;
A
#
# COMPACT_ATOMS: atom_id res chain seq x y z
N PRO A 1 19.54 23.33 48.07
CA PRO A 1 18.82 23.83 46.87
C PRO A 1 19.71 24.00 45.63
N LEU A 2 20.74 24.85 45.66
CA LEU A 2 21.56 25.17 44.48
C LEU A 2 22.31 23.96 43.88
N TYR A 3 22.99 23.16 44.72
CA TYR A 3 23.65 21.92 44.27
C TYR A 3 22.68 20.96 43.56
N LEU A 4 21.48 20.78 44.13
CA LEU A 4 20.45 19.91 43.55
C LEU A 4 19.94 20.48 42.22
N ALA A 5 19.83 21.80 42.07
CA ALA A 5 19.41 22.42 40.82
C ALA A 5 20.41 22.12 39.70
N HIS A 6 21.71 22.29 39.96
CA HIS A 6 22.77 21.96 38.99
C HIS A 6 22.84 20.47 38.69
N GLN A 7 22.62 19.61 39.69
CA GLN A 7 22.53 18.17 39.48
C GLN A 7 21.36 17.81 38.55
N ASN A 8 20.18 18.40 38.76
CA ASN A 8 19.02 18.20 37.88
C ASN A 8 19.30 18.69 36.45
N GLY A 9 20.01 19.82 36.28
CA GLY A 9 20.45 20.28 34.96
C GLY A 9 21.30 19.23 34.21
N ARG A 10 22.29 18.64 34.88
CA ARG A 10 23.13 17.57 34.29
C ARG A 10 22.34 16.31 33.95
N ILE A 11 21.37 15.95 34.79
CA ILE A 11 20.48 14.81 34.54
C ILE A 11 19.59 15.09 33.31
N ALA A 12 19.08 16.31 33.17
CA ALA A 12 18.31 16.73 32.00
C ALA A 12 19.10 16.58 30.70
N ASP A 13 20.38 16.99 30.69
CA ASP A 13 21.25 16.86 29.51
C ASP A 13 21.43 15.38 29.10
N ASN A 14 21.52 14.47 30.07
CA ASN A 14 21.59 13.04 29.80
C ASN A 14 20.26 12.51 29.22
N HIS A 15 19.12 12.96 29.74
CA HIS A 15 17.82 12.61 29.17
C HIS A 15 17.67 13.11 27.72
N LEU A 16 18.16 14.32 27.40
CA LEU A 16 18.15 14.85 26.04
C LEU A 16 19.00 14.01 25.07
N LYS A 17 20.18 13.56 25.49
CA LYS A 17 21.01 12.63 24.68
C LYS A 17 20.29 11.33 24.37
N LEU A 18 19.45 10.87 25.29
CA LEU A 18 18.62 9.67 25.14
C LEU A 18 17.26 9.93 24.48
N ARG A 19 16.99 11.16 24.00
CA ARG A 19 15.70 11.60 23.43
C ARG A 19 14.50 11.42 24.36
N LYS A 20 14.76 11.41 25.67
CA LYS A 20 13.77 11.35 26.75
C LYS A 20 13.32 12.77 27.10
N TYR A 21 12.55 13.38 26.20
CA TYR A 21 12.21 14.81 26.27
C TYR A 21 11.36 15.16 27.49
N ASP A 22 10.41 14.31 27.87
CA ASP A 22 9.52 14.56 29.02
C ASP A 22 10.29 14.52 30.34
N GLU A 23 11.18 13.53 30.49
CA GLU A 23 12.03 13.43 31.67
C GLU A 23 13.03 14.59 31.77
N ALA A 24 13.54 15.08 30.63
CA ALA A 24 14.40 16.26 30.59
C ALA A 24 13.65 17.53 31.03
N VAL A 25 12.41 17.72 30.56
CA VAL A 25 11.53 18.82 30.98
C VAL A 25 11.30 18.78 32.49
N GLU A 26 10.97 17.62 33.03
CA GLU A 26 10.74 17.45 34.47
C GLU A 26 11.99 17.77 35.32
N CYS A 27 13.18 17.44 34.81
CA CYS A 27 14.43 17.80 35.47
C CYS A 27 14.66 19.32 35.50
N HIS A 28 14.42 20.03 34.39
CA HIS A 28 14.54 21.49 34.35
C HIS A 28 13.48 22.19 35.20
N ARG A 29 12.25 21.67 35.25
CA ARG A 29 11.20 22.15 36.16
C ARG A 29 11.60 22.02 37.63
N LYS A 30 12.16 20.87 38.02
CA LYS A 30 12.68 20.69 39.39
C LYS A 30 13.86 21.62 39.68
N ALA A 31 14.73 21.85 38.69
CA ALA A 31 15.85 22.78 38.85
C ALA A 31 15.38 24.23 39.05
N SER A 32 14.38 24.70 38.29
CA SER A 32 13.82 26.05 38.49
C SER A 32 13.13 26.19 39.85
N GLU A 33 12.39 25.20 40.30
CA GLU A 33 11.77 25.21 41.65
C GLU A 33 12.82 25.29 42.77
N LEU A 34 13.90 24.54 42.65
CA LEU A 34 15.01 24.58 43.62
C LEU A 34 15.76 25.91 43.60
N LEU A 35 15.87 26.58 42.45
CA LEU A 35 16.44 27.91 42.34
C LEU A 35 15.52 28.98 42.92
N ALA A 36 14.21 28.87 42.71
CA ALA A 36 13.23 29.76 43.35
C ALA A 36 13.32 29.66 44.89
N GLN A 37 13.49 28.45 45.43
CA GLN A 37 13.77 28.25 46.86
C GLN A 37 15.13 28.84 47.28
N ALA A 38 16.16 28.76 46.43
CA ALA A 38 17.46 29.37 46.74
C ALA A 38 17.37 30.90 46.79
N MET A 39 16.54 31.51 45.95
CA MET A 39 16.33 32.96 45.91
C MET A 39 15.72 33.49 47.20
N THR A 40 14.82 32.75 47.86
CA THR A 40 14.23 33.17 49.14
C THR A 40 15.21 33.10 50.31
N LEU A 41 16.32 32.36 50.17
CA LEU A 41 17.31 32.17 51.23
C LEU A 41 18.45 33.20 51.20
N THR A 42 18.69 33.83 50.05
CA THR A 42 19.75 34.83 49.92
C THR A 42 19.24 36.24 50.21
N LYS A 43 20.05 37.03 50.91
CA LYS A 43 19.82 38.47 51.13
C LYS A 43 20.71 39.36 50.26
N TYR A 44 21.64 38.75 49.52
CA TYR A 44 22.60 39.46 48.70
C TYR A 44 22.06 39.70 47.29
N THR A 45 21.98 40.96 46.89
CA THR A 45 21.35 41.39 45.63
C THR A 45 21.98 40.74 44.40
N LYS A 46 23.32 40.74 44.27
CA LYS A 46 23.97 40.12 43.10
C LYS A 46 23.78 38.60 43.04
N ALA A 47 23.68 37.94 44.21
CA ALA A 47 23.37 36.51 44.23
C ALA A 47 21.93 36.25 43.78
N LEU A 48 20.99 37.11 44.18
CA LEU A 48 19.60 37.03 43.74
C LEU A 48 19.47 37.23 42.22
N GLU A 49 20.15 38.22 41.65
CA GLU A 49 20.22 38.44 40.19
C GLU A 49 20.79 37.20 39.46
N SER A 50 21.88 36.63 39.96
CA SER A 50 22.48 35.42 39.37
C SER A 50 21.54 34.22 39.42
N LEU A 51 20.82 34.03 40.53
CA LEU A 51 19.85 32.95 40.68
C LEU A 51 18.62 33.15 39.79
N GLN A 52 18.16 34.40 39.61
CA GLN A 52 17.07 34.73 38.68
C GLN A 52 17.46 34.35 37.25
N LEU A 53 18.66 34.71 36.80
CA LEU A 53 19.14 34.34 35.46
C LEU A 53 19.19 32.81 35.26
N GLN A 54 19.64 32.06 36.27
CA GLN A 54 19.66 30.60 36.22
C GLN A 54 18.25 29.99 36.22
N HIS A 55 17.33 30.56 36.98
CA HIS A 55 15.93 30.17 36.99
C HIS A 55 15.32 30.35 35.60
N ASP A 56 15.49 31.53 35.02
CA ASP A 56 14.95 31.88 33.71
C ASP A 56 15.57 31.03 32.59
N TYR A 57 16.85 30.66 32.73
CA TYR A 57 17.49 29.68 31.85
C TYR A 57 16.73 28.34 31.86
N HIS A 58 16.42 27.77 33.03
CA HIS A 58 15.72 26.48 33.11
C HIS A 58 14.27 26.55 32.63
N VAL A 59 13.59 27.68 32.84
CA VAL A 59 12.27 27.92 32.26
C VAL A 59 12.36 27.91 30.73
N LYS A 60 13.28 28.69 30.15
CA LYS A 60 13.49 28.72 28.69
C LYS A 60 13.90 27.37 28.12
N GLN A 61 14.76 26.62 28.81
CA GLN A 61 15.16 25.27 28.39
C GLN A 61 13.95 24.34 28.30
N THR A 62 13.00 24.45 29.23
CA THR A 62 11.77 23.65 29.18
C THR A 62 10.99 23.88 27.87
N ASP A 63 10.87 25.12 27.43
CA ASP A 63 10.17 25.46 26.19
C ASP A 63 10.90 24.97 24.95
N ILE A 64 12.24 25.15 24.91
CA ILE A 64 13.09 24.65 23.81
C ILE A 64 12.97 23.13 23.68
N ILE A 65 12.96 22.41 24.80
CA ILE A 65 12.87 20.94 24.80
C ILE A 65 11.50 20.47 24.32
N LYS A 66 10.42 21.14 24.74
CA LYS A 66 9.06 20.86 24.22
C LYS A 66 8.98 21.08 22.72
N ALA A 67 9.56 22.16 22.20
CA ALA A 67 9.61 22.42 20.76
C ALA A 67 10.41 21.32 20.01
N ARG A 68 11.56 20.89 20.55
CA ARG A 68 12.36 19.78 19.99
C ARG A 68 11.60 18.46 20.00
N LYS A 69 10.82 18.17 21.05
CA LYS A 69 9.95 16.98 21.12
C LYS A 69 8.93 17.00 19.99
N LEU A 70 8.21 18.10 19.80
CA LEU A 70 7.22 18.24 18.75
C LEU A 70 7.83 18.07 17.36
N GLN A 71 8.98 18.71 17.10
CA GLN A 71 9.70 18.55 15.83
C GLN A 71 10.09 17.08 15.57
N TYR A 72 10.56 16.38 16.61
CA TYR A 72 10.90 14.97 16.50
C TYR A 72 9.68 14.10 16.18
N GLU A 73 8.54 14.33 16.84
CA GLU A 73 7.29 13.61 16.60
C GLU A 73 6.77 13.81 15.17
N ILE A 74 6.75 15.06 14.68
CA ILE A 74 6.39 15.39 13.30
C ILE A 74 7.31 14.66 12.31
N GLN A 75 8.62 14.67 12.57
CA GLN A 75 9.58 13.98 11.71
C GLN A 75 9.34 12.47 11.68
N GLN A 76 9.03 11.84 12.82
CA GLN A 76 8.71 10.41 12.88
C GLN A 76 7.44 10.09 12.06
N GLN A 77 6.39 10.89 12.22
CA GLN A 77 5.15 10.71 11.46
C GLN A 77 5.38 10.84 9.95
N LEU A 78 6.19 11.82 9.52
CA LEU A 78 6.52 12.01 8.11
C LEU A 78 7.30 10.81 7.54
N ILE A 79 8.24 10.26 8.30
CA ILE A 79 8.98 9.05 7.92
C ILE A 79 8.02 7.86 7.78
N GLU A 80 7.08 7.70 8.71
CA GLU A 80 6.10 6.62 8.68
C GLU A 80 5.16 6.73 7.47
N LEU A 81 4.65 7.92 7.17
CA LEU A 81 3.81 8.18 5.99
C LEU A 81 4.57 7.88 4.70
N ARG A 82 5.84 8.29 4.59
CA ARG A 82 6.68 7.95 3.43
C ARG A 82 6.88 6.45 3.29
N LYS A 83 7.08 5.72 4.39
CA LYS A 83 7.17 4.25 4.38
C LYS A 83 5.87 3.61 3.91
N LYS A 84 4.71 4.06 4.42
CA LYS A 84 3.37 3.57 4.01
C LYS A 84 3.15 3.77 2.50
N LYS A 85 3.37 4.99 1.99
CA LYS A 85 3.27 5.28 0.54
C LYS A 85 4.19 4.40 -0.30
N LYS A 86 5.43 4.13 0.15
CA LYS A 86 6.36 3.24 -0.56
C LYS A 86 5.87 1.79 -0.59
N MET A 87 5.28 1.29 0.50
CA MET A 87 4.71 -0.06 0.56
C MET A 87 3.47 -0.19 -0.31
N GLU A 88 2.57 0.80 -0.29
CA GLU A 88 1.39 0.85 -1.17
C GLU A 88 1.77 0.86 -2.65
N LYS A 89 2.80 1.64 -3.03
CA LYS A 89 3.31 1.66 -4.41
C LYS A 89 3.84 0.29 -4.85
N ARG A 90 4.55 -0.43 -3.97
CA ARG A 90 5.05 -1.78 -4.25
C ARG A 90 3.92 -2.81 -4.35
N ASN A 91 2.92 -2.72 -3.48
CA ASN A 91 1.78 -3.63 -3.49
C ASN A 91 0.90 -3.41 -4.72
N SER A 92 0.65 -2.16 -5.10
CA SER A 92 -0.09 -1.83 -6.33
C SER A 92 0.64 -2.31 -7.59
N SER A 93 1.96 -2.10 -7.71
CA SER A 93 2.71 -2.62 -8.86
C SER A 93 2.70 -4.15 -8.93
N ALA A 94 2.80 -4.83 -7.79
CA ALA A 94 2.75 -6.29 -7.75
C ALA A 94 1.35 -6.84 -8.10
N ALA A 95 0.28 -6.15 -7.68
CA ALA A 95 -1.08 -6.51 -8.02
C ALA A 95 -1.37 -6.31 -9.52
N VAL A 96 -0.90 -5.21 -10.11
CA VAL A 96 -1.03 -4.95 -11.55
C VAL A 96 -0.29 -6.00 -12.37
N GLN A 97 0.92 -6.39 -11.96
CA GLN A 97 1.68 -7.44 -12.65
C GLN A 97 0.95 -8.79 -12.63
N LYS A 98 0.46 -9.21 -11.46
CA LYS A 98 -0.29 -10.48 -11.34
C LYS A 98 -1.54 -10.50 -12.21
N ASP A 99 -2.22 -9.37 -12.34
CA ASP A 99 -3.40 -9.28 -13.18
C ASP A 99 -3.04 -9.39 -14.67
N GLN A 100 -1.97 -8.73 -15.12
CA GLN A 100 -1.47 -8.87 -16.49
C GLN A 100 -1.06 -10.32 -16.80
N ASP A 101 -0.34 -10.97 -15.88
CA ASP A 101 0.07 -12.37 -16.03
C ASP A 101 -1.15 -13.31 -16.14
N LEU A 102 -2.20 -13.05 -15.35
CA LEU A 102 -3.45 -13.80 -15.40
C LEU A 102 -4.19 -13.61 -16.73
N GLN A 103 -4.31 -12.37 -17.22
CA GLN A 103 -4.94 -12.08 -18.51
C GLN A 103 -4.23 -12.82 -19.65
N TRP A 104 -2.89 -12.82 -19.63
CA TRP A 104 -2.12 -13.51 -20.64
C TRP A 104 -2.25 -15.04 -20.56
N ALA A 105 -2.31 -15.60 -19.35
CA ALA A 105 -2.57 -17.02 -19.16
C ALA A 105 -3.95 -17.43 -19.70
N ILE A 106 -4.99 -16.62 -19.47
CA ILE A 106 -6.34 -16.85 -20.00
C ILE A 106 -6.32 -16.89 -21.54
N LEU A 107 -5.70 -15.89 -22.18
CA LEU A 107 -5.61 -15.82 -23.64
C LEU A 107 -4.87 -17.03 -24.23
N ARG A 108 -3.76 -17.43 -23.60
CA ARG A 108 -3.02 -18.63 -24.00
C ARG A 108 -3.86 -19.89 -23.89
N THR A 109 -4.54 -20.09 -22.76
CA THR A 109 -5.40 -21.28 -22.57
C THR A 109 -6.52 -21.34 -23.61
N MET A 110 -7.06 -20.18 -24.01
CA MET A 110 -8.03 -20.13 -25.11
C MET A 110 -7.39 -20.60 -26.43
N GLU A 111 -6.22 -20.08 -26.80
CA GLU A 111 -5.48 -20.47 -28.01
C GLU A 111 -5.12 -21.96 -28.05
N GLU A 112 -4.71 -22.51 -26.91
CA GLU A 112 -4.45 -23.94 -26.74
C GLU A 112 -5.73 -24.76 -26.94
N ALA A 113 -6.86 -24.33 -26.36
CA ALA A 113 -8.13 -25.01 -26.52
C ALA A 113 -8.61 -25.04 -27.99
N ASP A 114 -8.41 -23.96 -28.75
CA ASP A 114 -8.72 -23.91 -30.18
C ASP A 114 -7.82 -24.83 -31.00
N SER A 115 -6.53 -24.85 -30.68
CA SER A 115 -5.56 -25.71 -31.35
C SER A 115 -5.92 -27.19 -31.15
N LEU A 116 -6.33 -27.56 -29.94
CA LEU A 116 -6.81 -28.90 -29.61
C LEU A 116 -8.11 -29.25 -30.34
N LEU A 117 -9.10 -28.35 -30.38
CA LEU A 117 -10.34 -28.56 -31.13
C LEU A 117 -10.09 -28.67 -32.64
N GLY A 118 -9.13 -27.92 -33.17
CA GLY A 118 -8.68 -28.02 -34.56
C GLY A 118 -8.02 -29.35 -34.87
N MET A 119 -7.16 -29.86 -33.97
CA MET A 119 -6.51 -31.16 -34.11
C MET A 119 -7.51 -32.32 -34.03
N LEU A 120 -8.40 -32.30 -33.03
CA LEU A 120 -9.44 -33.32 -32.86
C LEU A 120 -10.45 -33.30 -34.02
N GLY A 121 -10.74 -32.11 -34.55
CA GLY A 121 -11.59 -31.93 -35.72
C GLY A 121 -11.05 -32.55 -37.01
N LYS A 122 -9.73 -32.54 -37.22
CA LYS A 122 -9.09 -33.14 -38.40
C LYS A 122 -9.04 -34.67 -38.32
N ARG A 123 -8.82 -35.21 -37.11
CA ARG A 123 -8.72 -36.67 -36.89
C ARG A 123 -10.04 -37.41 -37.10
N GLY A 124 -11.18 -36.74 -36.92
CA GLY A 124 -12.51 -37.33 -37.17
C GLY A 124 -12.92 -37.41 -38.64
N VAL A 125 -12.22 -36.72 -39.55
CA VAL A 125 -12.55 -36.69 -40.99
C VAL A 125 -11.74 -37.70 -41.79
N GLU A 126 -10.56 -38.10 -41.31
CA GLU A 126 -9.69 -39.08 -41.99
C GLU A 126 -10.01 -40.55 -41.65
N GLY A 127 -11.01 -40.81 -40.80
CA GLY A 127 -11.36 -42.15 -40.32
C GLY A 127 -12.48 -42.89 -41.06
N GLU A 128 -13.10 -42.29 -42.08
CA GLU A 128 -14.32 -42.81 -42.71
C GLU A 128 -14.16 -43.28 -44.17
N ASP A 129 -12.95 -43.65 -44.61
CA ASP A 129 -12.74 -44.13 -45.99
C ASP A 129 -11.98 -45.47 -46.10
N SER A 130 -12.17 -46.37 -45.13
CA SER A 130 -11.69 -47.75 -45.29
C SER A 130 -12.55 -48.75 -44.53
N ARG A 131 -13.62 -49.21 -45.20
CA ARG A 131 -14.26 -50.51 -44.94
C ARG A 131 -15.14 -50.92 -46.12
N ASP A 132 -14.46 -51.37 -47.17
CA ASP A 132 -15.00 -52.35 -48.09
C ASP A 132 -15.10 -53.71 -47.36
N SER A 133 -16.33 -54.17 -47.15
CA SER A 133 -16.66 -55.60 -47.07
C SER A 133 -18.18 -55.71 -47.16
N GLY A 134 -18.63 -56.06 -48.36
CA GLY A 134 -20.03 -56.32 -48.64
C GLY A 134 -20.60 -57.49 -47.85
N TRP A 135 -21.93 -57.47 -47.69
CA TRP A 135 -22.84 -58.60 -47.91
C TRP A 135 -24.26 -58.01 -47.94
N GLN A 136 -25.01 -58.34 -48.98
CA GLN A 136 -26.33 -57.82 -49.29
C GLN A 136 -27.39 -58.88 -48.94
N VAL A 137 -28.61 -58.43 -48.58
CA VAL A 137 -29.94 -59.12 -48.73
C VAL A 137 -30.29 -60.03 -47.50
N GLU A 138 -31.39 -59.91 -46.71
CA GLU A 138 -32.82 -59.57 -46.91
C GLU A 138 -33.59 -59.02 -45.66
N ASN A 139 -34.67 -58.28 -45.97
CA ASN A 139 -35.94 -57.96 -45.28
C ASN A 139 -36.36 -58.65 -43.95
N SER A 140 -36.78 -57.85 -42.94
CA SER A 140 -38.20 -57.55 -42.58
C SER A 140 -38.33 -56.80 -41.22
N PRO A 141 -39.43 -56.07 -40.97
CA PRO A 141 -39.51 -55.02 -39.95
C PRO A 141 -40.20 -55.47 -38.65
N SER A 142 -39.69 -55.10 -37.48
CA SER A 142 -40.51 -55.04 -36.26
C SER A 142 -39.88 -54.23 -35.13
N SER A 143 -40.75 -53.39 -34.56
CA SER A 143 -40.80 -52.93 -33.17
C SER A 143 -39.75 -51.93 -32.65
N SER A 144 -40.25 -50.70 -32.47
CA SER A 144 -40.14 -49.90 -31.23
C SER A 144 -39.01 -50.29 -30.28
N ASP A 145 -37.86 -49.63 -30.44
CA ASP A 145 -36.87 -49.50 -29.39
C ASP A 145 -36.37 -48.06 -29.40
N TYR A 146 -36.85 -47.25 -28.44
CA TYR A 146 -36.29 -45.92 -28.16
C TYR A 146 -34.92 -46.10 -27.49
N VAL A 147 -33.94 -46.58 -28.23
CA VAL A 147 -32.53 -46.51 -27.82
C VAL A 147 -32.12 -45.05 -27.99
N LYS A 148 -31.94 -44.34 -26.87
CA LYS A 148 -31.25 -43.05 -26.89
C LYS A 148 -29.80 -43.32 -27.32
N HIS A 149 -29.55 -43.24 -28.61
CA HIS A 149 -28.21 -43.33 -29.14
C HIS A 149 -27.37 -42.18 -28.54
N PRO A 150 -26.16 -42.47 -28.03
CA PRO A 150 -25.23 -41.42 -27.64
C PRO A 150 -25.00 -40.51 -28.86
N LYS A 151 -24.89 -39.20 -28.61
CA LYS A 151 -24.62 -38.22 -29.66
C LYS A 151 -23.40 -38.67 -30.47
N SER A 152 -23.45 -38.49 -31.79
CA SER A 152 -22.29 -38.79 -32.63
C SER A 152 -21.13 -37.89 -32.25
N GLU A 153 -19.91 -38.40 -32.37
CA GLU A 153 -18.69 -37.64 -32.06
C GLU A 153 -18.62 -36.34 -32.87
N ALA A 154 -19.14 -36.34 -34.10
CA ALA A 154 -19.28 -35.15 -34.94
C ALA A 154 -20.22 -34.09 -34.32
N THR A 155 -21.37 -34.50 -33.80
CA THR A 155 -22.30 -33.57 -33.11
C THR A 155 -21.69 -33.02 -31.83
N VAL A 156 -21.01 -33.86 -31.04
CA VAL A 156 -20.33 -33.41 -29.80
C VAL A 156 -19.21 -32.42 -30.12
N MET A 157 -18.41 -32.67 -31.16
CA MET A 157 -17.34 -31.77 -31.59
C MET A 157 -17.87 -30.41 -32.05
N GLU A 158 -19.01 -30.38 -32.76
CA GLU A 158 -19.61 -29.13 -33.21
C GLU A 158 -20.23 -28.31 -32.06
N GLU A 159 -20.86 -28.98 -31.10
CA GLU A 159 -21.32 -28.36 -29.86
C GLU A 159 -20.13 -27.77 -29.08
N LEU A 160 -19.02 -28.49 -28.97
CA LEU A 160 -17.80 -28.00 -28.31
C LEU A 160 -17.19 -26.78 -29.02
N ARG A 161 -17.18 -26.74 -30.36
CA ARG A 161 -16.74 -25.56 -31.14
C ARG A 161 -17.62 -24.34 -30.89
N THR A 162 -18.94 -24.56 -30.88
CA THR A 162 -19.92 -23.51 -30.65
C THR A 162 -19.74 -22.91 -29.26
N VAL A 163 -19.66 -23.76 -28.23
CA VAL A 163 -19.45 -23.32 -26.84
C VAL A 163 -18.10 -22.63 -26.67
N ASN A 164 -17.03 -23.14 -27.27
CA ASN A 164 -15.71 -22.51 -27.18
C ASN A 164 -15.72 -21.11 -27.83
N THR A 165 -16.37 -20.96 -28.98
CA THR A 165 -16.52 -19.66 -29.66
C THR A 165 -17.33 -18.67 -28.81
N GLN A 166 -18.42 -19.13 -28.19
CA GLN A 166 -19.21 -18.31 -27.26
C GLN A 166 -18.41 -17.90 -26.02
N LEU A 167 -17.66 -18.81 -25.43
CA LEU A 167 -16.76 -18.53 -24.31
C LEU A 167 -15.71 -17.49 -24.70
N ARG A 168 -15.14 -17.58 -25.91
CA ARG A 168 -14.19 -16.59 -26.42
C ARG A 168 -14.79 -15.21 -26.57
N SER A 169 -15.98 -15.12 -27.15
CA SER A 169 -16.70 -13.86 -27.27
C SER A 169 -16.93 -13.23 -25.90
N LEU A 170 -17.40 -14.02 -24.93
CA LEU A 170 -17.65 -13.54 -23.57
C LEU A 170 -16.37 -13.11 -22.86
N VAL A 171 -15.30 -13.90 -22.92
CA VAL A 171 -14.00 -13.54 -22.31
C VAL A 171 -13.45 -12.26 -22.92
N THR A 172 -13.55 -12.10 -24.25
CA THR A 172 -13.12 -10.89 -24.94
C THR A 172 -13.92 -9.68 -24.46
N GLU A 173 -15.24 -9.80 -24.37
CA GLU A 173 -16.10 -8.73 -23.87
C GLU A 173 -15.77 -8.36 -22.42
N LEU A 174 -15.59 -9.34 -21.53
CA LEU A 174 -15.18 -9.11 -20.15
C LEU A 174 -13.82 -8.39 -20.06
N LEU A 175 -12.84 -8.78 -20.89
CA LEU A 175 -11.54 -8.08 -20.94
C LEU A 175 -11.69 -6.63 -21.40
N THR A 176 -12.55 -6.36 -22.40
CA THR A 176 -12.81 -4.99 -22.85
C THR A 176 -13.48 -4.14 -21.78
N GLN A 177 -14.48 -4.69 -21.08
CA GLN A 177 -15.16 -3.99 -19.98
C GLN A 177 -14.22 -3.70 -18.82
N LEU A 178 -13.36 -4.66 -18.47
CA LEU A 178 -12.34 -4.50 -17.43
C LEU A 178 -11.38 -3.36 -17.80
N GLU A 179 -10.96 -3.28 -19.06
CA GLU A 179 -10.07 -2.21 -19.51
C GLU A 179 -10.74 -0.83 -19.53
N VAL A 180 -12.02 -0.74 -19.92
CA VAL A 180 -12.81 0.50 -19.80
C VAL A 180 -12.89 0.95 -18.34
N SER A 181 -13.20 0.03 -17.42
CA SER A 181 -13.27 0.33 -15.99
C SER A 181 -11.91 0.77 -15.42
N ARG A 182 -10.80 0.17 -15.87
CA ARG A 182 -9.45 0.60 -15.49
C ARG A 182 -9.16 2.05 -15.86
N ARG A 183 -9.48 2.43 -17.10
CA ARG A 183 -9.29 3.80 -17.58
C ARG A 183 -10.13 4.79 -16.78
N GLU A 184 -11.37 4.43 -16.46
CA GLU A 184 -12.22 5.25 -15.60
C GLU A 184 -11.59 5.45 -14.21
N ILE A 185 -11.13 4.36 -13.57
CA ILE A 185 -10.43 4.44 -12.27
C ILE A 185 -9.17 5.31 -12.36
N GLU A 186 -8.39 5.20 -13.43
CA GLU A 186 -7.21 6.04 -13.65
C GLU A 186 -7.56 7.53 -13.78
N THR A 187 -8.62 7.85 -14.54
CA THR A 187 -9.08 9.25 -14.66
C THR A 187 -9.59 9.81 -13.33
N LEU A 188 -10.35 9.02 -12.57
CA LEU A 188 -10.84 9.42 -11.25
C LEU A 188 -9.68 9.61 -10.26
N ARG A 189 -8.69 8.71 -10.26
CA ARG A 189 -7.48 8.85 -9.45
C ARG A 189 -6.66 10.07 -9.83
N ALA A 190 -6.51 10.36 -11.12
CA ALA A 190 -5.82 11.57 -11.59
C ALA A 190 -6.55 12.83 -11.14
N ARG A 191 -7.88 12.84 -11.23
CA ARG A 191 -8.70 13.96 -10.77
C ARG A 191 -8.61 14.17 -9.25
N LEU A 192 -8.63 13.10 -8.46
CA LEU A 192 -8.42 13.18 -7.01
C LEU A 192 -7.05 13.75 -6.66
N ARG A 193 -5.98 13.34 -7.36
CA ARG A 193 -4.64 13.91 -7.14
C ARG A 193 -4.59 15.41 -7.36
N LEU A 194 -5.29 15.93 -8.37
CA LEU A 194 -5.34 17.39 -8.61
C LEU A 194 -5.97 18.12 -7.42
N TYR A 195 -7.07 17.59 -6.87
CA TYR A 195 -7.71 18.19 -5.70
C TYR A 195 -6.86 18.08 -4.43
N GLU A 196 -6.19 16.94 -4.22
CA GLU A 196 -5.27 16.75 -3.10
C GLU A 196 -4.06 17.70 -3.19
N ASP A 197 -3.47 17.86 -4.38
CA ASP A 197 -2.31 18.76 -4.58
C ASP A 197 -2.72 20.24 -4.46
N ASP A 198 -3.88 20.66 -4.94
CA ASP A 198 -4.37 22.03 -4.76
C ASP A 198 -4.69 22.34 -3.29
N THR A 199 -5.17 21.37 -2.50
CA THR A 199 -5.33 21.56 -1.04
C THR A 199 -4.02 21.61 -0.25
N VAL A 200 -2.93 21.01 -0.78
CA VAL A 200 -1.61 21.01 -0.13
C VAL A 200 -0.78 22.24 -0.52
N ARG A 201 -1.00 22.82 -1.71
CA ARG A 201 -0.33 24.05 -2.17
C ARG A 201 -0.64 25.27 -1.30
N ASP A 202 -1.84 25.33 -0.70
CA ASP A 202 -2.22 26.40 0.23
C ASP A 202 -1.53 26.30 1.61
N LEU A 203 -0.82 25.20 1.88
CA LEU A 203 0.04 25.05 3.05
C LEU A 203 1.49 25.07 2.60
N GLU A 204 1.99 26.27 2.31
CA GLU A 204 3.41 26.52 2.12
C GLU A 204 4.18 25.83 3.26
N PRO A 205 5.19 24.99 2.96
CA PRO A 205 6.04 24.44 4.01
C PRO A 205 6.64 25.61 4.78
N LEU A 206 6.27 25.75 6.05
CA LEU A 206 6.96 26.67 6.95
C LEU A 206 8.44 26.27 6.93
N ASP A 207 9.25 27.04 6.22
CA ASP A 207 10.70 26.99 6.35
C ASP A 207 11.00 27.32 7.81
N LEU A 208 11.17 26.27 8.61
CA LEU A 208 11.48 26.41 10.02
C LEU A 208 12.86 27.05 10.08
N PRO A 209 13.00 28.22 10.74
CA PRO A 209 14.28 28.89 10.81
C PRO A 209 15.31 27.92 11.38
N ALA A 210 16.38 27.69 10.62
CA ALA A 210 17.55 26.96 11.09
C ALA A 210 18.20 27.80 12.18
N PHE A 211 17.72 27.64 13.42
CA PHE A 211 18.36 28.25 14.56
C PHE A 211 19.67 27.51 14.78
N ASP A 212 20.77 28.17 14.40
CA ASP A 212 22.11 27.72 14.73
C ASP A 212 22.36 27.94 16.22
N TYR A 213 22.17 26.88 17.00
CA TYR A 213 22.44 26.88 18.44
C TYR A 213 23.92 26.71 18.78
N SER A 214 24.83 26.72 17.79
CA SER A 214 26.28 26.59 18.01
C SER A 214 26.91 27.83 18.67
N SER A 215 26.14 28.89 18.83
CA SER A 215 26.59 30.18 19.38
C SER A 215 26.01 30.53 20.76
N LEU A 216 25.35 29.58 21.44
CA LEU A 216 24.83 29.71 22.81
C LEU A 216 25.63 28.90 23.83
#